data_AF-A0A101E7I7-F1
#
_entry.id   AF-A0A101E7I7-F1
#
_cell.length_a   1.000
_cell.length_b   1.000
_cell.length_c   1.000
_cell.angle_alpha   90.00
_cell.angle_beta   90.00
_cell.angle_gamma   90.00
#
_symmetry.space_group_name_H-M   'P 1'
#
loop_
_entity.id
_entity.type
_entity.pdbx_description
1 polymer ?
#
loop_
_entity_poly.entity_id
_entity_poly.type
_entity_poly.pdbx_seq_one_letter_code
_entity_poly.pdbx_strand_id
1 'polypeptide(L)'
;MNLAETVLGRSFLQQGIKYLVHAPKKSFPLMLSWAEKIAEEEHHKNAIKGIRKVLSDKESNWYKLAERLLTEVDPNVKERIAVNFFVNATLLGVPKQKEMEKELGAAVPWAILMDPTGRCNLNCTGCWAGKYQQSQELEFELMDRICSEAEELGIYFIVLSGGEPLIRKDDIVRLAQKHPDQVFHIFTNGTLIDENFALEMKEAGNIIVALSIDGLEEKTDERRGKGVFQKLMRAMDILRDKGCIYGISTTYTRRNTEELGSDEFIDLMVEKGAYFAWYFTYVPVGKDEDLNYMATPEQRKYMYERVNYFRRTKPIFVVDFWNDGEYSCGCIAGGRRYFHINAAGDVEPCAFIHYSTCNIRDISLKEALKNPLFREYQKRMPFSRNLLRPCPLIDNPEMLKEMVLASGARSTHMYEEESVEVIAEKLGGYASEWGSIADEIMMNMKCS
;
A
#
# COMPACT_ATOMS: atom_id res chain seq x y z
N MET A 1 6.40 6.00 -33.09
CA MET A 1 7.39 6.56 -32.15
C MET A 1 6.60 7.05 -30.96
N ASN A 2 6.63 6.29 -29.86
CA ASN A 2 5.78 6.57 -28.72
C ASN A 2 6.19 7.91 -28.12
N LEU A 3 5.30 8.91 -28.11
CA LEU A 3 5.62 10.24 -27.60
C LEU A 3 6.19 10.14 -26.17
N ALA A 4 5.68 9.18 -25.38
CA ALA A 4 6.09 8.91 -24.00
C ALA A 4 7.59 8.54 -23.84
N GLU A 5 8.23 7.98 -24.87
CA GLU A 5 9.63 7.52 -24.81
C GLU A 5 10.65 8.63 -25.10
N THR A 6 10.21 9.79 -25.60
CA THR A 6 11.11 10.91 -25.89
C THR A 6 11.15 11.91 -24.73
N VAL A 7 12.31 12.51 -24.45
CA VAL A 7 12.47 13.57 -23.43
C VAL A 7 11.45 14.71 -23.64
N LEU A 8 11.21 15.06 -24.91
CA LEU A 8 10.20 16.05 -25.31
C LEU A 8 8.77 15.63 -24.96
N GLY A 9 8.39 14.36 -25.20
CA GLY A 9 7.06 13.89 -24.86
C GLY A 9 6.85 13.64 -23.37
N ARG A 10 7.90 13.23 -22.62
CA ARG A 10 7.86 13.21 -21.14
C ARG A 10 7.61 14.62 -20.59
N SER A 11 8.38 15.60 -21.05
CA SER A 11 8.18 17.00 -20.64
C SER A 11 6.80 17.51 -21.02
N PHE A 12 6.27 17.14 -22.19
CA PHE A 12 4.93 17.52 -22.62
C PHE A 12 3.83 16.92 -21.72
N LEU A 13 3.91 15.62 -21.42
CA LEU A 13 2.95 14.93 -20.52
C LEU A 13 2.98 15.54 -19.11
N GLN A 14 4.17 15.78 -18.57
CA GLN A 14 4.34 16.42 -17.27
C GLN A 14 3.72 17.83 -17.25
N GLN A 15 4.04 18.68 -18.24
CA GLN A 15 3.46 20.02 -18.34
C GLN A 15 1.94 19.98 -18.54
N GLY A 16 1.44 18.99 -19.28
CA GLY A 16 0.02 18.72 -19.43
C GLY A 16 -0.65 18.48 -18.08
N ILE A 17 -0.18 17.51 -17.28
CA ILE A 17 -0.74 17.23 -15.95
C ILE A 17 -0.62 18.45 -15.01
N LYS A 18 0.51 19.15 -15.02
CA LYS A 18 0.68 20.39 -14.23
C LYS A 18 -0.39 21.42 -14.59
N TYR A 19 -0.65 21.61 -15.88
CA TYR A 19 -1.74 22.47 -16.33
C TYR A 19 -3.10 21.96 -15.85
N LEU A 20 -3.40 20.65 -15.95
CA LEU A 20 -4.68 20.08 -15.49
C LEU A 20 -4.92 20.34 -13.98
N VAL A 21 -3.86 20.20 -13.18
CA VAL A 21 -3.87 20.33 -11.72
C VAL A 21 -4.16 21.77 -11.25
N HIS A 22 -3.73 22.76 -12.04
CA HIS A 22 -3.97 24.18 -11.78
C HIS A 22 -5.11 24.77 -12.61
N ALA A 23 -5.67 24.00 -13.55
CA ALA A 23 -6.73 24.46 -14.42
C ALA A 23 -7.99 24.77 -13.61
N PRO A 24 -8.70 25.86 -13.95
CA PRO A 24 -10.02 26.13 -13.38
C PRO A 24 -10.95 24.93 -13.58
N LYS A 25 -11.76 24.56 -12.58
CA LYS A 25 -12.71 23.42 -12.64
C LYS A 25 -13.56 23.41 -13.92
N LYS A 26 -13.95 24.59 -14.42
CA LYS A 26 -14.71 24.77 -15.68
C LYS A 26 -14.01 24.21 -16.93
N SER A 27 -12.70 24.00 -16.89
CA SER A 27 -11.90 23.47 -18.00
C SER A 27 -11.89 21.94 -18.08
N PHE A 28 -12.36 21.24 -17.04
CA PHE A 28 -12.29 19.78 -16.94
C PHE A 28 -13.02 19.02 -18.06
N PRO A 29 -14.24 19.42 -18.48
CA PRO A 29 -14.92 18.78 -19.61
C PRO A 29 -14.12 18.90 -20.91
N LEU A 30 -13.52 20.06 -21.17
CA LEU A 30 -12.70 20.29 -22.35
C LEU A 30 -11.43 19.43 -22.31
N MET A 31 -10.77 19.34 -21.16
CA MET A 31 -9.55 18.54 -21.00
C MET A 31 -9.81 17.04 -21.14
N LEU A 32 -10.90 16.52 -20.55
CA LEU A 32 -11.32 15.13 -20.74
C LEU A 32 -11.66 14.82 -22.19
N SER A 33 -12.20 15.79 -22.93
CA SER A 33 -12.50 15.62 -24.36
C SER A 33 -11.23 15.55 -25.21
N TRP A 34 -10.15 16.23 -24.80
CA TRP A 34 -8.84 16.13 -25.45
C TRP A 34 -8.15 14.82 -25.10
N ALA A 35 -8.16 14.42 -23.83
CA ALA A 35 -7.59 13.15 -23.38
C ALA A 35 -8.22 11.95 -24.11
N GLU A 36 -9.54 11.94 -24.30
CA GLU A 36 -10.23 10.87 -25.03
C GLU A 36 -9.82 10.80 -26.52
N LYS A 37 -9.52 11.95 -27.14
CA LYS A 37 -9.04 12.01 -28.53
C LYS A 37 -7.59 11.55 -28.69
N ILE A 38 -6.78 11.69 -27.64
CA ILE A 38 -5.35 11.33 -27.63
C ILE A 38 -5.16 9.87 -27.22
N ALA A 39 -6.07 9.31 -26.41
CA ALA A 39 -5.98 7.92 -25.96
C ALA A 39 -6.13 6.94 -27.13
N GLU A 40 -5.05 6.21 -27.45
CA GLU A 40 -5.06 5.19 -28.50
C GLU A 40 -5.64 3.86 -28.01
N GLU A 41 -5.33 3.50 -26.75
CA GLU A 41 -5.69 2.23 -26.12
C GLU A 41 -7.11 2.22 -25.52
N GLU A 42 -7.83 1.10 -25.69
CA GLU A 42 -9.24 0.99 -25.27
C GLU A 42 -9.41 1.05 -23.74
N HIS A 43 -8.46 0.50 -22.99
CA HIS A 43 -8.49 0.57 -21.53
C HIS A 43 -8.31 2.01 -21.02
N HIS A 44 -7.47 2.83 -21.68
CA HIS A 44 -7.34 4.25 -21.37
C HIS A 44 -8.62 5.03 -21.67
N LYS A 45 -9.29 4.75 -22.80
CA LYS A 45 -10.59 5.37 -23.13
C LYS A 45 -11.66 5.04 -22.08
N ASN A 46 -11.71 3.79 -21.63
CA ASN A 46 -12.65 3.37 -20.59
C ASN A 46 -12.38 4.04 -19.24
N ALA A 47 -11.10 4.19 -18.87
CA ALA A 47 -10.71 4.95 -17.68
C ALA A 47 -11.15 6.42 -17.78
N ILE A 48 -10.94 7.08 -18.93
CA ILE A 48 -11.34 8.47 -19.16
C ILE A 48 -12.87 8.62 -19.10
N LYS A 49 -13.64 7.68 -19.66
CA LYS A 49 -15.10 7.66 -19.55
C LYS A 49 -15.56 7.51 -18.09
N GLY A 50 -14.89 6.64 -17.33
CA GLY A 50 -15.13 6.48 -15.89
C GLY A 50 -14.91 7.78 -15.12
N ILE A 51 -13.76 8.43 -15.34
CA ILE A 51 -13.44 9.74 -14.73
C ILE A 51 -14.46 10.80 -15.14
N ARG A 52 -14.88 10.84 -16.40
CA ARG A 52 -15.91 11.78 -16.87
C ARG A 52 -17.24 11.57 -16.16
N LYS A 53 -17.67 10.31 -16.02
CA LYS A 53 -18.90 9.96 -15.31
C LYS A 53 -18.85 10.45 -13.86
N VAL A 54 -17.73 10.17 -13.17
CA VAL A 54 -17.47 10.66 -11.81
C VAL A 54 -17.54 12.18 -11.73
N LEU A 55 -16.83 12.89 -12.61
CA LEU A 55 -16.75 14.35 -12.58
C LEU A 55 -18.05 15.05 -13.01
N SER A 56 -18.97 14.33 -13.65
CA SER A 56 -20.28 14.85 -14.06
C SER A 56 -21.35 14.78 -12.98
N ASP A 57 -21.21 13.87 -12.01
CA ASP A 57 -22.16 13.68 -10.92
C ASP A 57 -21.64 14.35 -9.64
N LYS A 58 -22.09 15.59 -9.39
CA LYS A 58 -21.65 16.38 -8.22
C LYS A 58 -22.07 15.78 -6.88
N GLU A 59 -23.09 14.93 -6.88
CA GLU A 59 -23.56 14.29 -5.65
C GLU A 59 -22.77 13.02 -5.33
N SER A 60 -22.05 12.47 -6.31
CA SER A 60 -21.19 11.30 -6.13
C SER A 60 -20.10 11.55 -5.09
N ASN A 61 -19.87 10.53 -4.26
CA ASN A 61 -18.76 10.50 -3.31
C ASN A 61 -17.39 10.67 -3.99
N TRP A 62 -17.23 10.18 -5.22
CA TRP A 62 -16.00 10.33 -5.99
C TRP A 62 -15.76 11.75 -6.49
N TYR A 63 -16.83 12.48 -6.86
CA TYR A 63 -16.73 13.91 -7.17
C TYR A 63 -16.30 14.69 -5.93
N LYS A 64 -16.93 14.41 -4.77
CA LYS A 64 -16.61 15.06 -3.49
C LYS A 64 -15.15 14.81 -3.09
N LEU A 65 -14.64 13.58 -3.23
CA LEU A 65 -13.22 13.28 -3.00
C LEU A 65 -12.29 14.04 -3.96
N ALA A 66 -12.60 14.04 -5.26
CA ALA A 66 -11.80 14.76 -6.25
C ALA A 66 -11.81 16.28 -6.00
N GLU A 67 -12.95 16.84 -5.61
CA GLU A 67 -13.08 18.24 -5.25
C GLU A 67 -12.19 18.59 -4.07
N ARG A 68 -12.23 17.80 -2.99
CA ARG A 68 -11.37 17.97 -1.82
C ARG A 68 -9.89 17.94 -2.20
N LEU A 69 -9.45 16.94 -2.97
CA LEU A 69 -8.07 16.83 -3.44
C LEU A 69 -7.60 18.05 -4.25
N LEU A 70 -8.51 18.73 -4.97
CA LEU A 70 -8.17 19.89 -5.79
C LEU A 70 -8.15 21.20 -5.02
N THR A 71 -8.96 21.32 -3.96
CA THR A 71 -9.18 22.58 -3.23
C THR A 71 -8.47 22.64 -1.89
N GLU A 72 -8.25 21.50 -1.22
CA GLU A 72 -7.68 21.44 0.13
C GLU A 72 -6.17 21.13 0.12
N VAL A 73 -5.69 20.43 -0.91
CA VAL A 73 -4.28 20.01 -1.01
C VAL A 73 -3.41 21.16 -1.52
N ASP A 74 -2.21 21.28 -0.93
CA ASP A 74 -1.22 22.26 -1.33
C ASP A 74 -0.85 22.12 -2.83
N PRO A 75 -0.71 23.23 -3.58
CA PRO A 75 -0.37 23.19 -5.00
C PRO A 75 0.87 22.35 -5.35
N ASN A 76 1.94 22.39 -4.54
CA ASN A 76 3.14 21.61 -4.78
C ASN A 76 2.89 20.11 -4.60
N VAL A 77 2.23 19.73 -3.49
CA VAL A 77 1.88 18.33 -3.18
C VAL A 77 0.99 17.75 -4.27
N LYS A 78 -0.10 18.46 -4.60
CA LYS A 78 -1.05 18.09 -5.65
C LYS A 78 -0.34 17.85 -6.99
N GLU A 79 0.52 18.77 -7.39
CA GLU A 79 1.27 18.69 -8.64
C GLU A 79 2.23 17.50 -8.66
N ARG A 80 3.05 17.36 -7.62
CA ARG A 80 4.05 16.30 -7.51
C ARG A 80 3.42 14.92 -7.48
N ILE A 81 2.40 14.72 -6.64
CA ILE A 81 1.70 13.43 -6.56
C ILE A 81 0.98 13.12 -7.88
N ALA A 82 0.31 14.09 -8.51
CA ALA A 82 -0.34 13.85 -9.79
C ALA A 82 0.67 13.46 -10.89
N VAL A 83 1.80 14.16 -10.99
CA VAL A 83 2.85 13.84 -11.96
C VAL A 83 3.48 12.48 -11.66
N ASN A 84 3.88 12.24 -10.41
CA ASN A 84 4.62 11.03 -10.07
C ASN A 84 3.72 9.79 -10.13
N PHE A 85 2.46 9.88 -9.72
CA PHE A 85 1.54 8.75 -9.74
C PHE A 85 1.01 8.46 -11.16
N PHE A 86 0.52 9.47 -11.89
CA PHE A 86 -0.08 9.26 -13.20
C PHE A 86 0.94 9.23 -14.34
N VAL A 87 1.96 10.09 -14.34
CA VAL A 87 2.98 10.08 -15.40
C VAL A 87 4.07 9.06 -15.08
N ASN A 88 4.81 9.24 -13.99
CA ASN A 88 6.01 8.45 -13.75
C ASN A 88 5.66 6.99 -13.42
N ALA A 89 4.83 6.71 -12.43
CA ALA A 89 4.51 5.35 -12.01
C ALA A 89 3.61 4.58 -12.99
N THR A 90 2.70 5.28 -13.68
CA THR A 90 1.71 4.62 -14.57
C THR A 90 2.10 4.71 -16.04
N LEU A 91 2.13 5.91 -16.63
CA LEU A 91 2.32 6.06 -18.08
C LEU A 91 3.74 5.73 -18.55
N LEU A 92 4.76 6.02 -17.74
CA LEU A 92 6.17 5.76 -18.08
C LEU A 92 6.71 4.49 -17.40
N GLY A 93 6.33 4.27 -16.14
CA GLY A 93 6.79 3.16 -15.32
C GLY A 93 6.31 1.81 -15.83
N VAL A 94 5.02 1.65 -16.11
CA VAL A 94 4.47 0.36 -16.55
C VAL A 94 5.06 -0.14 -17.87
N PRO A 95 5.23 0.69 -18.91
CA PRO A 95 5.94 0.25 -20.12
C PRO A 95 7.38 -0.16 -19.85
N LYS A 96 8.11 0.62 -19.03
CA LYS A 96 9.50 0.32 -18.66
C LYS A 96 9.60 -0.98 -17.85
N GLN A 97 8.70 -1.20 -16.90
CA GLN A 97 8.60 -2.45 -16.13
C GLN A 97 8.41 -3.65 -17.06
N LYS A 98 7.54 -3.54 -18.09
CA LYS A 98 7.31 -4.61 -19.07
C LYS A 98 8.52 -4.87 -19.97
N GLU A 99 9.29 -3.85 -20.31
CA GLU A 99 10.54 -4.00 -21.05
C GLU A 99 11.58 -4.72 -20.18
N MET A 100 11.78 -4.23 -18.97
CA MET A 100 12.70 -4.83 -18.00
C MET A 100 12.32 -6.26 -17.63
N GLU A 101 11.02 -6.56 -17.53
CA GLU A 101 10.53 -7.92 -17.27
C GLU A 101 10.97 -8.91 -18.36
N LYS A 102 10.93 -8.48 -19.64
CA LYS A 102 11.40 -9.29 -20.76
C LYS A 102 12.92 -9.47 -20.74
N GLU A 103 13.67 -8.40 -20.42
CA GLU A 103 15.13 -8.44 -20.35
C GLU A 103 15.63 -9.34 -19.22
N LEU A 104 15.05 -9.19 -18.02
CA LEU A 104 15.45 -9.93 -16.82
C LEU A 104 14.88 -11.36 -16.79
N GLY A 105 13.84 -11.60 -17.60
CA GLY A 105 13.02 -12.80 -17.53
C GLY A 105 12.36 -12.98 -16.17
N ALA A 106 12.08 -11.89 -15.44
CA ALA A 106 11.52 -11.87 -14.08
C ALA A 106 10.53 -10.70 -13.94
N ALA A 107 9.46 -10.89 -13.18
CA ALA A 107 8.50 -9.81 -12.96
C ALA A 107 9.18 -8.59 -12.32
N VAL A 108 8.82 -7.40 -12.81
CA VAL A 108 9.21 -6.13 -12.22
C VAL A 108 7.99 -5.52 -11.55
N PRO A 109 8.01 -5.31 -10.23
CA PRO A 109 6.85 -4.86 -9.48
C PRO A 109 6.53 -3.39 -9.75
N TRP A 110 5.36 -2.96 -9.30
CA TRP A 110 4.97 -1.55 -9.34
C TRP A 110 5.49 -0.75 -8.13
N ALA A 111 5.65 -1.43 -6.98
CA ALA A 111 6.12 -0.84 -5.74
C ALA A 111 7.20 -1.66 -5.05
N ILE A 112 8.00 -1.00 -4.21
CA ILE A 112 8.89 -1.65 -3.23
C ILE A 112 8.45 -1.19 -1.85
N LEU A 113 8.31 -2.12 -0.91
CA LEU A 113 8.19 -1.80 0.51
C LEU A 113 9.55 -2.02 1.17
N MET A 114 10.06 -1.04 1.89
CA MET A 114 11.27 -1.22 2.69
C MET A 114 11.14 -0.62 4.09
N ASP A 115 11.82 -1.24 5.03
CA ASP A 115 11.80 -0.86 6.45
C ASP A 115 13.10 -0.11 6.79
N PRO A 116 13.09 1.23 6.93
CA PRO A 116 14.30 1.98 7.25
C PRO A 116 14.93 1.59 8.60
N THR A 117 14.11 1.14 9.54
CA THR A 117 14.52 0.77 10.89
C THR A 117 13.55 -0.23 11.51
N GLY A 118 14.08 -1.15 12.33
CA GLY A 118 13.27 -1.99 13.21
C GLY A 118 12.84 -1.30 14.52
N ARG A 119 13.33 -0.08 14.81
CA ARG A 119 12.96 0.66 16.05
C ARG A 119 11.53 1.16 15.96
N CYS A 120 10.81 1.10 17.07
CA CYS A 120 9.51 1.74 17.23
C CYS A 120 9.40 2.42 18.60
N ASN A 121 8.68 3.54 18.66
CA ASN A 121 8.43 4.29 19.90
C ASN A 121 7.12 3.90 20.61
N LEU A 122 6.37 2.91 20.10
CA LEU A 122 5.16 2.34 20.70
C LEU A 122 5.27 0.82 20.78
N ASN A 123 4.68 0.17 21.80
CA ASN A 123 4.74 -1.29 21.99
C ASN A 123 3.39 -1.97 21.75
N CYS A 124 2.90 -1.93 20.51
CA CYS A 124 1.55 -2.38 20.16
C CYS A 124 1.33 -3.89 20.37
N THR A 125 0.13 -4.26 20.83
CA THR A 125 -0.31 -5.67 20.88
C THR A 125 -0.46 -6.24 19.47
N GLY A 126 0.11 -7.43 19.23
CA GLY A 126 0.06 -8.12 17.93
C GLY A 126 0.82 -7.37 16.82
N CYS A 127 1.98 -6.81 17.15
CA CYS A 127 2.83 -6.10 16.18
C CYS A 127 3.68 -7.09 15.38
N TRP A 128 3.63 -6.98 14.05
CA TRP A 128 4.47 -7.77 13.15
C TRP A 128 5.85 -7.14 12.87
N ALA A 129 5.96 -5.81 12.95
CA ALA A 129 7.09 -5.07 12.35
C ALA A 129 8.17 -4.53 13.30
N GLY A 130 7.84 -4.14 14.54
CA GLY A 130 8.78 -3.41 15.43
C GLY A 130 9.45 -4.30 16.47
N LYS A 131 10.72 -4.03 16.83
CA LYS A 131 11.45 -4.64 17.98
C LYS A 131 12.12 -3.56 18.84
N TYR A 132 12.03 -3.69 20.17
CA TYR A 132 12.23 -2.57 21.10
C TYR A 132 13.65 -2.36 21.64
N GLN A 133 14.58 -3.31 21.44
CA GLN A 133 15.85 -3.29 22.19
C GLN A 133 17.13 -3.59 21.38
N GLN A 134 17.02 -4.16 20.17
CA GLN A 134 18.13 -4.29 19.20
C GLN A 134 17.49 -4.38 17.82
N SER A 135 17.62 -3.32 17.03
CA SER A 135 16.99 -3.24 15.72
C SER A 135 18.05 -3.02 14.65
N GLN A 136 17.94 -3.81 13.58
CA GLN A 136 18.67 -3.53 12.34
C GLN A 136 18.12 -2.27 11.70
N GLU A 137 18.94 -1.62 10.87
CA GLU A 137 18.58 -0.41 10.14
C GLU A 137 19.20 -0.46 8.75
N LEU A 138 18.50 0.11 7.77
CA LEU A 138 19.07 0.39 6.46
C LEU A 138 19.79 1.74 6.55
N GLU A 139 21.04 1.75 6.13
CA GLU A 139 21.88 2.94 6.01
C GLU A 139 21.31 3.81 4.89
N PHE A 140 21.48 5.12 5.01
CA PHE A 140 20.97 6.07 4.03
C PHE A 140 21.43 5.73 2.61
N GLU A 141 22.71 5.41 2.45
CA GLU A 141 23.34 5.07 1.17
C GLU A 141 22.72 3.81 0.54
N LEU A 142 22.28 2.85 1.37
CA LEU A 142 21.62 1.65 0.88
C LEU A 142 20.19 1.95 0.41
N MET A 143 19.43 2.74 1.17
CA MET A 143 18.09 3.17 0.77
C MET A 143 18.12 4.01 -0.52
N ASP A 144 19.10 4.92 -0.61
CA ASP A 144 19.37 5.73 -1.79
C ASP A 144 19.70 4.87 -3.02
N ARG A 145 20.58 3.87 -2.87
CA ARG A 145 20.87 2.90 -3.94
C ARG A 145 19.61 2.16 -4.38
N ILE A 146 18.80 1.67 -3.43
CA ILE A 146 17.52 1.00 -3.73
C ILE A 146 16.61 1.93 -4.53
N CYS A 147 16.48 3.20 -4.14
CA CYS A 147 15.68 4.19 -4.88
C CYS A 147 16.21 4.44 -6.30
N SER A 148 17.52 4.59 -6.49
CA SER A 148 18.13 4.73 -7.82
C SER A 148 17.89 3.50 -8.70
N GLU A 149 18.13 2.29 -8.19
CA GLU A 149 17.92 1.06 -8.94
C GLU A 149 16.41 0.83 -9.23
N ALA A 150 15.52 1.28 -8.34
CA ALA A 150 14.08 1.25 -8.55
C ALA A 150 13.68 2.14 -9.75
N GLU A 151 14.20 3.36 -9.86
CA GLU A 151 13.97 4.22 -11.02
C GLU A 151 14.47 3.59 -12.33
N GLU A 152 15.64 2.94 -12.29
CA GLU A 152 16.17 2.17 -13.42
C GLU A 152 15.22 1.05 -13.87
N LEU A 153 14.50 0.44 -12.94
CA LEU A 153 13.51 -0.61 -13.20
C LEU A 153 12.13 -0.06 -13.59
N GLY A 154 11.90 1.25 -13.46
CA GLY A 154 10.59 1.88 -13.67
C GLY A 154 9.66 1.78 -12.45
N ILE A 155 10.21 1.56 -11.27
CA ILE A 155 9.51 1.49 -9.99
C ILE A 155 9.58 2.88 -9.35
N TYR A 156 8.42 3.53 -9.21
CA TYR A 156 8.33 4.90 -8.70
C TYR A 156 7.48 5.03 -7.43
N PHE A 157 6.94 3.93 -6.92
CA PHE A 157 6.16 3.93 -5.68
C PHE A 157 6.94 3.20 -4.59
N ILE A 158 7.46 3.97 -3.63
CA ILE A 158 8.27 3.47 -2.54
C ILE A 158 7.43 3.52 -1.28
N VAL A 159 7.21 2.36 -0.66
CA VAL A 159 6.46 2.23 0.58
C VAL A 159 7.47 2.08 1.71
N LEU A 160 7.27 2.85 2.78
CA LEU A 160 8.11 2.81 3.97
C LEU A 160 7.28 2.31 5.15
N SER A 161 7.80 1.28 5.82
CA SER A 161 7.21 0.66 7.01
C SER A 161 8.32 0.32 8.02
N GLY A 162 8.19 -0.76 8.78
CA GLY A 162 9.15 -1.20 9.78
C GLY A 162 8.64 -0.86 11.16
N GLY A 163 9.53 -0.72 12.14
CA GLY A 163 9.09 -0.33 13.49
C GLY A 163 8.29 0.98 13.46
N GLU A 164 8.95 2.13 13.37
CA GLU A 164 8.35 3.42 13.07
C GLU A 164 9.28 4.19 12.13
N PRO A 165 8.91 4.33 10.83
CA PRO A 165 9.75 5.03 9.87
C PRO A 165 10.12 6.44 10.32
N LEU A 166 9.21 7.18 10.98
CA LEU A 166 9.45 8.57 11.34
C LEU A 166 10.49 8.78 12.45
N ILE A 167 11.03 7.70 13.03
CA ILE A 167 12.28 7.77 13.80
C ILE A 167 13.45 8.21 12.91
N ARG A 168 13.39 7.93 11.60
CA ARG A 168 14.34 8.34 10.56
C ARG A 168 13.77 9.40 9.62
N LYS A 169 12.90 10.29 10.11
CA LYS A 169 12.23 11.29 9.27
C LYS A 169 13.19 12.15 8.43
N ASP A 170 14.33 12.54 8.99
CA ASP A 170 15.34 13.35 8.27
C ASP A 170 15.90 12.62 7.04
N ASP A 171 16.19 11.32 7.16
CA ASP A 171 16.65 10.50 6.04
C ASP A 171 15.56 10.34 4.98
N ILE A 172 14.31 10.17 5.40
CA ILE A 172 13.18 10.01 4.49
C ILE A 172 12.91 11.30 3.71
N VAL A 173 12.94 12.46 4.37
CA VAL A 173 12.82 13.76 3.71
C VAL A 173 13.96 13.95 2.71
N ARG A 174 15.19 13.59 3.09
CA ARG A 174 16.35 13.65 2.20
C ARG A 174 16.22 12.71 0.98
N LEU A 175 15.72 11.49 1.15
CA LEU A 175 15.42 10.56 0.06
C LEU A 175 14.35 11.14 -0.87
N ALA A 176 13.27 11.67 -0.32
CA ALA A 176 12.17 12.25 -1.07
C ALA A 176 12.62 13.44 -1.94
N GLN A 177 13.51 14.28 -1.42
CA GLN A 177 14.12 15.38 -2.16
C GLN A 177 15.10 14.90 -3.24
N LYS A 178 15.86 13.83 -2.98
CA LYS A 178 16.84 13.28 -3.93
C LYS A 178 16.19 12.49 -5.07
N HIS A 179 15.03 11.89 -4.82
CA HIS A 179 14.23 11.12 -5.78
C HIS A 179 12.87 11.78 -6.05
N PRO A 180 12.86 12.98 -6.65
CA PRO A 180 11.66 13.80 -6.78
C PRO A 180 10.62 13.23 -7.76
N ASP A 181 10.97 12.19 -8.52
CA ASP A 181 10.10 11.48 -9.47
C ASP A 181 9.37 10.29 -8.82
N GLN A 182 9.81 9.86 -7.63
CA GLN A 182 9.17 8.81 -6.85
C GLN A 182 8.11 9.38 -5.90
N VAL A 183 7.19 8.53 -5.44
CA VAL A 183 6.28 8.81 -4.33
C VAL A 183 6.69 7.94 -3.15
N PHE A 184 6.80 8.56 -1.98
CA PHE A 184 7.10 7.89 -0.71
C PHE A 184 5.83 7.77 0.12
N HIS A 185 5.31 6.54 0.24
CA HIS A 185 4.12 6.22 1.03
C HIS A 185 4.53 5.62 2.36
N ILE A 186 4.28 6.32 3.46
CA ILE A 186 4.78 5.93 4.78
C ILE A 186 3.64 5.41 5.64
N PHE A 187 3.72 4.17 6.10
CA PHE A 187 2.89 3.68 7.20
C PHE A 187 3.52 4.15 8.52
N THR A 188 2.77 4.91 9.31
CA THR A 188 3.29 5.50 10.56
C THR A 188 2.26 5.38 11.69
N ASN A 189 2.72 5.28 12.92
CA ASN A 189 1.90 5.41 14.11
C ASN A 189 1.48 6.86 14.39
N GLY A 190 1.97 7.83 13.61
CA GLY A 190 1.56 9.23 13.61
C GLY A 190 2.01 10.04 14.83
N THR A 191 2.60 9.42 15.85
CA THR A 191 2.95 10.10 17.11
C THR A 191 4.13 11.06 17.00
N LEU A 192 4.92 10.95 15.92
CA LEU A 192 6.08 11.79 15.62
C LEU A 192 5.80 12.86 14.54
N ILE A 193 4.54 12.97 14.10
CA ILE A 193 4.10 14.00 13.16
C ILE A 193 3.92 15.30 13.93
N ASP A 194 4.71 16.30 13.54
CA ASP A 194 4.69 17.65 14.06
C ASP A 194 4.58 18.67 12.90
N GLU A 195 4.46 19.95 13.25
CA GLU A 195 4.37 21.06 12.29
C GLU A 195 5.56 21.12 11.33
N ASN A 196 6.77 20.79 11.81
CA ASN A 196 7.99 20.84 11.02
C ASN A 196 7.99 19.74 9.96
N PHE A 197 7.71 18.50 10.37
CA PHE A 197 7.64 17.38 9.44
C PHE A 197 6.53 17.57 8.40
N ALA A 198 5.36 18.08 8.79
CA ALA A 198 4.30 18.37 7.84
C ALA A 198 4.69 19.47 6.83
N LEU A 199 5.51 20.46 7.24
CA LEU A 199 6.06 21.45 6.32
C LEU A 199 7.08 20.81 5.36
N GLU A 200 7.99 19.97 5.86
CA GLU A 200 8.96 19.24 5.03
C GLU A 200 8.27 18.32 4.01
N MET A 201 7.20 17.63 4.41
CA MET A 201 6.35 16.85 3.51
C MET A 201 5.76 17.71 2.40
N LYS A 202 5.19 18.87 2.77
CA LYS A 202 4.63 19.83 1.81
C LYS A 202 5.68 20.34 0.83
N GLU A 203 6.89 20.64 1.31
CA GLU A 203 8.00 21.16 0.49
C GLU A 203 8.55 20.09 -0.47
N ALA A 204 8.74 18.86 0.01
CA ALA A 204 9.13 17.74 -0.85
C ALA A 204 8.03 17.43 -1.88
N GLY A 205 6.76 17.49 -1.46
CA GLY A 205 5.58 17.34 -2.29
C GLY A 205 5.29 15.90 -2.75
N ASN A 206 6.20 14.97 -2.53
CA ASN A 206 6.09 13.57 -2.95
C ASN A 206 6.04 12.56 -1.79
N ILE A 207 5.77 13.03 -0.57
CA ILE A 207 5.55 12.18 0.61
C ILE A 207 4.06 12.14 0.93
N ILE A 208 3.53 10.94 1.15
CA ILE A 208 2.17 10.70 1.66
C ILE A 208 2.23 9.75 2.85
N VAL A 209 1.36 9.92 3.83
CA VAL A 209 1.37 9.12 5.08
C VAL A 209 0.04 8.41 5.30
N ALA A 210 0.10 7.19 5.80
CA ALA A 210 -1.04 6.42 6.29
C ALA A 210 -0.92 6.27 7.81
N LEU A 211 -1.80 6.98 8.54
CA LEU A 211 -1.77 7.01 9.99
C LEU A 211 -2.45 5.76 10.55
N SER A 212 -1.73 5.06 11.41
CA SER A 212 -2.18 3.78 11.95
C SER A 212 -3.16 3.97 13.10
N ILE A 213 -4.44 3.65 12.87
CA ILE A 213 -5.56 3.86 13.81
C ILE A 213 -6.46 2.63 13.78
N ASP A 214 -6.79 2.05 14.94
CA ASP A 214 -7.45 0.73 15.00
C ASP A 214 -8.87 0.82 15.59
N GLY A 215 -9.48 2.00 15.51
CA GLY A 215 -10.82 2.28 15.98
C GLY A 215 -10.94 3.68 16.55
N LEU A 216 -12.01 3.93 17.28
CA LEU A 216 -12.18 5.10 18.14
C LEU A 216 -11.19 5.03 19.32
N GLU A 217 -11.29 5.99 20.23
CA GLU A 217 -10.27 6.21 21.28
C GLU A 217 -9.98 4.95 22.10
N GLU A 218 -11.01 4.26 22.58
CA GLU A 218 -10.84 3.06 23.40
C GLU A 218 -10.06 1.96 22.67
N LYS A 219 -10.45 1.61 21.44
CA LYS A 219 -9.83 0.52 20.67
C LYS A 219 -8.44 0.85 20.17
N THR A 220 -8.22 2.09 19.74
CA THR A 220 -6.90 2.55 19.35
C THR A 220 -5.94 2.52 20.53
N ASP A 221 -6.35 3.05 21.69
CA ASP A 221 -5.50 3.11 22.87
C ASP A 221 -5.30 1.73 23.52
N GLU A 222 -6.30 0.83 23.49
CA GLU A 222 -6.20 -0.56 23.96
C GLU A 222 -5.03 -1.27 23.27
N ARG A 223 -4.89 -1.10 21.95
CA ARG A 223 -3.86 -1.78 21.17
C ARG A 223 -2.53 -1.03 21.12
N ARG A 224 -2.55 0.30 20.98
CA ARG A 224 -1.35 1.11 20.66
C ARG A 224 -0.76 1.83 21.86
N GLY A 225 -1.50 1.89 22.96
CA GLY A 225 -1.12 2.60 24.18
C GLY A 225 -1.94 3.87 24.41
N LYS A 226 -2.11 4.22 25.69
CA LYS A 226 -2.94 5.35 26.12
C LYS A 226 -2.52 6.69 25.51
N GLY A 227 -3.49 7.45 25.02
CA GLY A 227 -3.35 8.77 24.41
C GLY A 227 -2.85 8.76 22.97
N VAL A 228 -2.74 7.60 22.33
CA VAL A 228 -2.31 7.50 20.93
C VAL A 228 -3.40 8.03 20.00
N PHE A 229 -4.68 7.74 20.27
CA PHE A 229 -5.78 8.27 19.49
C PHE A 229 -5.77 9.80 19.42
N GLN A 230 -5.60 10.48 20.56
CA GLN A 230 -5.55 11.93 20.61
C GLN A 230 -4.34 12.52 19.87
N LYS A 231 -3.18 11.83 19.89
CA LYS A 231 -2.02 12.21 19.07
C LYS A 231 -2.31 12.07 17.57
N LEU A 232 -3.00 11.01 17.16
CA LEU A 232 -3.42 10.80 15.78
C LEU A 232 -4.39 11.89 15.32
N MET A 233 -5.38 12.24 16.15
CA MET A 233 -6.32 13.33 15.84
C MET A 233 -5.59 14.66 15.61
N ARG A 234 -4.61 14.98 16.47
CA ARG A 234 -3.76 16.17 16.31
C ARG A 234 -2.90 16.10 15.05
N ALA A 235 -2.30 14.96 14.75
CA ALA A 235 -1.48 14.77 13.55
C ALA A 235 -2.31 14.98 12.27
N MET A 236 -3.55 14.47 12.23
CA MET A 236 -4.47 14.70 11.11
C MET A 236 -4.83 16.19 10.94
N ASP A 237 -5.06 16.92 12.03
CA ASP A 237 -5.29 18.37 11.97
C ASP A 237 -4.08 19.11 11.38
N ILE A 238 -2.87 18.82 11.86
CA ILE A 238 -1.63 19.42 11.34
C ILE A 238 -1.48 19.15 9.84
N LEU A 239 -1.64 17.89 9.41
CA LEU A 239 -1.48 17.52 8.00
C LEU A 239 -2.53 18.18 7.12
N ARG A 240 -3.79 18.24 7.58
CA ARG A 240 -4.88 18.92 6.86
C ARG A 240 -4.58 20.41 6.72
N ASP A 241 -4.18 21.07 7.80
CA ASP A 241 -3.92 22.51 7.81
C ASP A 241 -2.72 22.90 6.94
N LYS A 242 -1.77 21.98 6.72
CA LYS A 242 -0.67 22.14 5.75
C LYS A 242 -1.04 21.76 4.32
N GLY A 243 -2.23 21.20 4.07
CA GLY A 243 -2.63 20.71 2.75
C GLY A 243 -1.81 19.49 2.29
N CYS A 244 -1.37 18.64 3.23
CA CYS A 244 -0.70 17.38 2.91
C CYS A 244 -1.70 16.30 2.53
N ILE A 245 -1.30 15.35 1.67
CA ILE A 245 -2.11 14.15 1.40
C ILE A 245 -1.78 13.08 2.43
N TYR A 246 -2.81 12.61 3.12
CA TYR A 246 -2.71 11.50 4.05
C TYR A 246 -3.99 10.67 4.07
N GLY A 247 -3.85 9.50 4.67
CA GLY A 247 -4.95 8.57 4.89
C GLY A 247 -4.77 7.83 6.20
N ILE A 248 -5.58 6.78 6.36
CA ILE A 248 -5.51 5.90 7.52
C ILE A 248 -5.02 4.51 7.12
N SER A 249 -4.45 3.80 8.08
CA SER A 249 -4.16 2.39 8.01
C SER A 249 -4.76 1.73 9.24
N THR A 250 -5.72 0.84 9.05
CA THR A 250 -6.42 0.17 10.15
C THR A 250 -6.16 -1.32 10.07
N THR A 251 -6.00 -1.94 11.23
CA THR A 251 -5.95 -3.40 11.31
C THR A 251 -7.15 -3.91 12.09
N TYR A 252 -8.07 -4.56 11.37
CA TYR A 252 -9.23 -5.19 11.97
C TYR A 252 -8.89 -6.55 12.57
N THR A 253 -9.48 -6.80 13.73
CA THR A 253 -9.23 -7.90 14.65
C THR A 253 -10.59 -8.39 15.14
N ARG A 254 -10.62 -9.52 15.85
CA ARG A 254 -11.85 -10.02 16.48
C ARG A 254 -12.54 -8.99 17.39
N ARG A 255 -11.78 -8.02 17.94
CA ARG A 255 -12.27 -7.09 18.97
C ARG A 255 -12.73 -5.72 18.49
N ASN A 256 -12.45 -5.35 17.23
CA ASN A 256 -12.72 -4.01 16.70
C ASN A 256 -13.32 -4.00 15.28
N THR A 257 -13.63 -5.17 14.70
CA THR A 257 -14.11 -5.28 13.31
C THR A 257 -15.36 -4.44 13.09
N GLU A 258 -16.35 -4.57 13.96
CA GLU A 258 -17.65 -3.89 13.83
C GLU A 258 -17.50 -2.37 13.94
N GLU A 259 -16.60 -1.90 14.80
CA GLU A 259 -16.30 -0.47 14.96
C GLU A 259 -15.59 0.08 13.71
N LEU A 260 -14.58 -0.63 13.19
CA LEU A 260 -13.85 -0.24 11.98
C LEU A 260 -14.71 -0.29 10.71
N GLY A 261 -15.73 -1.15 10.70
CA GLY A 261 -16.76 -1.23 9.67
C GLY A 261 -17.92 -0.25 9.88
N SER A 262 -17.97 0.51 10.97
CA SER A 262 -19.08 1.44 11.25
C SER A 262 -19.03 2.70 10.39
N ASP A 263 -20.19 3.34 10.20
CA ASP A 263 -20.25 4.67 9.57
C ASP A 263 -19.62 5.74 10.44
N GLU A 264 -19.79 5.67 11.77
CA GLU A 264 -19.20 6.59 12.74
C GLU A 264 -17.67 6.69 12.58
N PHE A 265 -16.99 5.54 12.52
CA PHE A 265 -15.55 5.52 12.37
C PHE A 265 -15.11 6.15 11.04
N ILE A 266 -15.64 5.69 9.90
CA ILE A 266 -15.18 6.18 8.60
C ILE A 266 -15.56 7.65 8.36
N ASP A 267 -16.71 8.10 8.87
CA ASP A 267 -17.16 9.49 8.75
C ASP A 267 -16.25 10.42 9.55
N LEU A 268 -15.83 10.01 10.75
CA LEU A 268 -14.82 10.75 11.50
C LEU A 268 -13.50 10.85 10.72
N MET A 269 -13.05 9.77 10.08
CA MET A 269 -11.79 9.81 9.30
C MET A 269 -11.90 10.74 8.10
N VAL A 270 -13.05 10.75 7.41
CA VAL A 270 -13.35 11.69 6.33
C VAL A 270 -13.37 13.13 6.85
N GLU A 271 -14.06 13.39 7.97
CA GLU A 271 -14.14 14.72 8.60
C GLU A 271 -12.77 15.25 9.02
N LYS A 272 -11.92 14.37 9.55
CA LYS A 272 -10.55 14.74 9.93
C LYS A 272 -9.69 15.10 8.74
N GLY A 273 -10.03 14.65 7.53
CA GLY A 273 -9.38 15.05 6.29
C GLY A 273 -8.74 13.90 5.52
N ALA A 274 -8.94 12.64 5.92
CA ALA A 274 -8.33 11.50 5.22
C ALA A 274 -8.83 11.40 3.77
N TYR A 275 -7.91 11.10 2.84
CA TYR A 275 -8.19 10.91 1.41
C TYR A 275 -8.28 9.43 1.03
N PHE A 276 -7.61 8.56 1.77
CA PHE A 276 -7.62 7.12 1.55
C PHE A 276 -7.60 6.34 2.87
N ALA A 277 -7.99 5.07 2.80
CA ALA A 277 -7.97 4.15 3.92
C ALA A 277 -7.46 2.78 3.47
N TRP A 278 -6.44 2.27 4.16
CA TRP A 278 -6.02 0.87 4.06
C TRP A 278 -6.64 0.07 5.20
N TYR A 279 -7.32 -1.01 4.85
CA TYR A 279 -7.81 -2.00 5.78
C TYR A 279 -6.97 -3.28 5.66
N PHE A 280 -6.45 -3.73 6.80
CA PHE A 280 -5.67 -4.94 6.95
C PHE A 280 -6.39 -5.86 7.94
N THR A 281 -6.47 -7.17 7.66
CA THR A 281 -6.84 -8.11 8.72
C THR A 281 -5.61 -8.37 9.58
N TYR A 282 -5.80 -8.54 10.88
CA TYR A 282 -4.74 -9.08 11.73
C TYR A 282 -4.37 -10.49 11.25
N VAL A 283 -3.08 -10.68 11.03
CA VAL A 283 -2.48 -11.99 10.77
C VAL A 283 -1.56 -12.33 11.94
N PRO A 284 -1.53 -13.60 12.40
CA PRO A 284 -0.82 -14.01 13.60
C PRO A 284 0.66 -14.23 13.25
N VAL A 285 1.36 -13.13 12.97
CA VAL A 285 2.81 -13.11 12.73
C VAL A 285 3.43 -12.00 13.58
N GLY A 286 4.64 -12.24 14.07
CA GLY A 286 5.36 -11.29 14.92
C GLY A 286 5.23 -11.56 16.41
N LYS A 287 5.10 -10.48 17.17
CA LYS A 287 5.10 -10.53 18.64
C LYS A 287 3.77 -11.01 19.19
N ASP A 288 3.83 -11.93 20.16
CA ASP A 288 2.67 -12.43 20.91
C ASP A 288 1.53 -12.84 19.96
N GLU A 289 1.86 -13.66 18.95
CA GLU A 289 0.89 -14.12 17.95
C GLU A 289 -0.31 -14.82 18.61
N ASP A 290 -1.52 -14.43 18.21
CA ASP A 290 -2.76 -14.99 18.76
C ASP A 290 -3.82 -15.16 17.67
N LEU A 291 -4.09 -16.42 17.30
CA LEU A 291 -5.16 -16.74 16.35
C LEU A 291 -6.55 -16.31 16.89
N ASN A 292 -6.72 -16.25 18.22
CA ASN A 292 -7.92 -15.73 18.86
C ASN A 292 -8.03 -14.20 18.80
N TYR A 293 -7.05 -13.52 18.20
CA TYR A 293 -7.13 -12.10 17.87
C TYR A 293 -7.51 -11.83 16.40
N MET A 294 -7.33 -12.79 15.48
CA MET A 294 -7.75 -12.65 14.08
C MET A 294 -9.26 -12.42 13.95
N ALA A 295 -9.69 -11.53 13.06
CA ALA A 295 -11.12 -11.43 12.73
C ALA A 295 -11.65 -12.78 12.24
N THR A 296 -12.84 -13.19 12.68
CA THR A 296 -13.46 -14.44 12.22
C THR A 296 -13.71 -14.40 10.70
N PRO A 297 -13.88 -15.56 10.04
CA PRO A 297 -14.29 -15.60 8.63
C PRO A 297 -15.55 -14.76 8.34
N GLU A 298 -16.54 -14.76 9.23
CA GLU A 298 -17.75 -13.93 9.12
C GLU A 298 -17.44 -12.44 9.29
N GLN A 299 -16.56 -12.07 10.22
CA GLN A 299 -16.08 -10.69 10.37
C GLN A 299 -15.32 -10.22 9.13
N ARG A 300 -14.52 -11.09 8.49
CA ARG A 300 -13.88 -10.80 7.22
C ARG A 300 -14.89 -10.58 6.09
N LYS A 301 -15.96 -11.40 6.02
CA LYS A 301 -17.09 -11.18 5.09
C LYS A 301 -17.78 -9.85 5.35
N TYR A 302 -18.04 -9.53 6.62
CA TYR A 302 -18.61 -8.24 7.01
C TYR A 302 -17.73 -7.08 6.53
N MET A 303 -16.40 -7.14 6.72
CA MET A 303 -15.49 -6.10 6.22
C MET A 303 -15.50 -6.00 4.69
N TYR A 304 -15.53 -7.12 3.97
CA TYR A 304 -15.70 -7.11 2.52
C TYR A 304 -16.96 -6.34 2.09
N GLU A 305 -18.09 -6.60 2.73
CA GLU A 305 -19.36 -5.91 2.45
C GLU A 305 -19.30 -4.41 2.81
N ARG A 306 -18.70 -4.07 3.96
CA ARG A 306 -18.57 -2.69 4.44
C ARG A 306 -17.61 -1.86 3.61
N VAL A 307 -16.46 -2.38 3.22
CA VAL A 307 -15.50 -1.70 2.32
C VAL A 307 -16.17 -1.40 0.97
N ASN A 308 -16.90 -2.36 0.41
CA ASN A 308 -17.66 -2.15 -0.82
C ASN A 308 -18.78 -1.10 -0.65
N TYR A 309 -19.45 -1.09 0.52
CA TYR A 309 -20.40 -0.02 0.86
C TYR A 309 -19.70 1.34 0.92
N PHE A 310 -18.56 1.47 1.61
CA PHE A 310 -17.82 2.72 1.73
C PHE A 310 -17.38 3.28 0.37
N ARG A 311 -16.91 2.43 -0.54
CA ARG A 311 -16.55 2.83 -1.92
C ARG A 311 -17.71 3.44 -2.69
N ARG A 312 -18.95 3.08 -2.36
CA ARG A 312 -20.18 3.60 -3.00
C ARG A 312 -20.72 4.84 -2.32
N THR A 313 -20.42 5.07 -1.05
CA THR A 313 -21.13 6.07 -0.23
C THR A 313 -20.25 7.15 0.38
N LYS A 314 -18.98 6.86 0.64
CA LYS A 314 -18.08 7.74 1.39
C LYS A 314 -17.04 8.38 0.47
N PRO A 315 -16.72 9.68 0.63
CA PRO A 315 -15.78 10.39 -0.24
C PRO A 315 -14.32 10.14 0.19
N ILE A 316 -13.92 8.87 0.16
CA ILE A 316 -12.59 8.37 0.55
C ILE A 316 -12.24 7.14 -0.29
N PHE A 317 -10.98 7.01 -0.68
CA PHE A 317 -10.49 5.86 -1.44
C PHE A 317 -10.12 4.70 -0.48
N VAL A 318 -10.93 3.64 -0.46
CA VAL A 318 -10.74 2.52 0.48
C VAL A 318 -10.17 1.29 -0.23
N VAL A 319 -9.13 0.70 0.35
CA VAL A 319 -8.48 -0.54 -0.08
C VAL A 319 -8.51 -1.55 1.06
N ASP A 320 -8.83 -2.81 0.76
CA ASP A 320 -8.73 -3.94 1.67
C ASP A 320 -7.68 -4.92 1.14
N PHE A 321 -6.58 -5.05 1.87
CA PHE A 321 -5.39 -5.78 1.41
C PHE A 321 -5.64 -7.27 1.14
N TRP A 322 -6.59 -7.91 1.84
CA TRP A 322 -6.88 -9.33 1.67
C TRP A 322 -8.15 -9.62 0.89
N ASN A 323 -9.12 -8.69 0.91
CA ASN A 323 -10.40 -8.91 0.24
C ASN A 323 -10.44 -8.37 -1.21
N ASP A 324 -9.47 -7.55 -1.63
CA ASP A 324 -9.41 -6.97 -2.99
C ASP A 324 -8.68 -7.85 -4.02
N GLY A 325 -8.60 -9.16 -3.80
CA GLY A 325 -7.99 -10.08 -4.76
C GLY A 325 -8.66 -10.03 -6.15
N GLU A 326 -9.95 -9.67 -6.22
CA GLU A 326 -10.68 -9.47 -7.49
C GLU A 326 -10.14 -8.27 -8.29
N TYR A 327 -9.79 -7.17 -7.60
CA TYR A 327 -9.25 -5.97 -8.24
C TYR A 327 -7.76 -6.10 -8.59
N SER A 328 -7.02 -6.86 -7.80
CA SER A 328 -5.58 -7.09 -7.98
C SER A 328 -5.26 -8.35 -8.81
N CYS A 329 -6.29 -9.10 -9.22
CA CYS A 329 -6.18 -10.39 -9.88
C CYS A 329 -5.33 -11.40 -9.06
N GLY A 330 -5.61 -11.54 -7.77
CA GLY A 330 -4.92 -12.44 -6.83
C GLY A 330 -3.79 -11.75 -6.03
N CYS A 331 -2.94 -12.53 -5.38
CA CYS A 331 -1.85 -12.02 -4.54
C CYS A 331 -0.93 -11.02 -5.26
N ILE A 332 -0.54 -9.93 -4.60
CA ILE A 332 0.37 -8.92 -5.16
C ILE A 332 1.86 -9.15 -4.80
N ALA A 333 2.15 -10.10 -3.91
CA ALA A 333 3.48 -10.40 -3.35
C ALA A 333 4.45 -11.07 -4.34
N GLY A 334 5.66 -11.39 -3.88
CA GLY A 334 6.65 -12.21 -4.61
C GLY A 334 7.23 -11.51 -5.83
N GLY A 335 7.35 -10.18 -5.77
CA GLY A 335 7.84 -9.36 -6.88
C GLY A 335 6.84 -9.19 -8.03
N ARG A 336 5.60 -9.72 -7.93
CA ARG A 336 4.59 -9.58 -8.98
C ARG A 336 4.11 -8.14 -9.10
N ARG A 337 3.74 -7.52 -7.98
CA ARG A 337 3.31 -6.10 -7.91
C ARG A 337 4.03 -5.34 -6.80
N TYR A 338 4.49 -6.03 -5.76
CA TYR A 338 5.43 -5.50 -4.78
C TYR A 338 6.28 -6.61 -4.15
N PHE A 339 7.28 -6.20 -3.38
CA PHE A 339 7.99 -7.04 -2.41
C PHE A 339 8.49 -6.20 -1.23
N HIS A 340 9.02 -6.85 -0.22
CA HIS A 340 9.49 -6.25 1.03
C HIS A 340 11.01 -6.36 1.19
N ILE A 341 11.67 -5.31 1.66
CA ILE A 341 13.04 -5.31 2.15
C ILE A 341 13.00 -4.93 3.63
N ASN A 342 13.25 -5.90 4.53
CA ASN A 342 13.20 -5.63 5.95
C ASN A 342 14.42 -4.79 6.42
N ALA A 343 14.44 -4.36 7.68
CA ALA A 343 15.50 -3.52 8.20
C ALA A 343 16.89 -4.21 8.26
N ALA A 344 16.93 -5.55 8.19
CA ALA A 344 18.15 -6.34 8.03
C ALA A 344 18.73 -6.27 6.61
N GLY A 345 17.91 -5.88 5.63
CA GLY A 345 18.18 -5.98 4.21
C GLY A 345 17.70 -7.29 3.58
N ASP A 346 17.01 -8.18 4.31
CA ASP A 346 16.49 -9.41 3.70
C ASP A 346 15.36 -9.08 2.73
N VAL A 347 15.37 -9.74 1.57
CA VAL A 347 14.37 -9.53 0.51
C VAL A 347 13.26 -10.56 0.67
N GLU A 348 12.10 -10.11 1.14
CA GLU A 348 10.93 -10.91 1.48
C GLU A 348 9.82 -10.71 0.42
N PRO A 349 8.98 -11.72 0.15
CA PRO A 349 7.93 -11.60 -0.87
C PRO A 349 6.80 -10.67 -0.44
N CYS A 350 6.58 -10.50 0.87
CA CYS A 350 5.48 -9.77 1.48
C CYS A 350 5.91 -9.32 2.88
N ALA A 351 5.40 -8.17 3.34
CA ALA A 351 5.67 -7.66 4.68
C ALA A 351 5.25 -8.62 5.82
N PHE A 352 4.30 -9.52 5.54
CA PHE A 352 3.79 -10.51 6.50
C PHE A 352 4.38 -11.92 6.30
N ILE A 353 5.40 -12.08 5.44
CA ILE A 353 5.99 -13.38 5.11
C ILE A 353 7.51 -13.26 5.26
N HIS A 354 7.97 -13.53 6.47
CA HIS A 354 9.36 -13.37 6.89
C HIS A 354 10.23 -14.56 6.48
N TYR A 355 10.38 -14.73 5.16
CA TYR A 355 11.29 -15.70 4.55
C TYR A 355 12.08 -15.05 3.43
N SER A 356 13.37 -15.39 3.35
CA SER A 356 14.24 -14.87 2.29
C SER A 356 15.31 -15.86 1.84
N THR A 357 15.77 -15.65 0.61
CA THR A 357 16.91 -16.38 -0.01
C THR A 357 18.09 -15.46 -0.28
N CYS A 358 17.96 -14.14 -0.09
CA CYS A 358 19.01 -13.18 -0.39
C CYS A 358 18.90 -11.90 0.45
N ASN A 359 20.00 -11.16 0.55
CA ASN A 359 20.04 -9.89 1.24
C ASN A 359 20.46 -8.79 0.26
N ILE A 360 19.71 -7.68 0.24
CA ILE A 360 19.94 -6.58 -0.70
C ILE A 360 21.30 -5.92 -0.51
N ARG A 361 21.95 -6.06 0.66
CA ARG A 361 23.29 -5.51 0.90
C ARG A 361 24.32 -6.11 -0.06
N ASP A 362 24.13 -7.38 -0.42
CA ASP A 362 25.12 -8.17 -1.17
C ASP A 362 24.87 -8.19 -2.68
N ILE A 363 23.68 -7.79 -3.12
CA ILE A 363 23.24 -7.91 -4.53
C ILE A 363 22.47 -6.66 -5.00
N SER A 364 22.30 -6.53 -6.31
CA SER A 364 21.42 -5.51 -6.90
C SER A 364 19.93 -5.88 -6.81
N LEU A 365 19.02 -4.91 -6.97
CA LEU A 365 17.59 -5.13 -7.11
C LEU A 365 17.27 -6.05 -8.30
N LYS A 366 17.98 -5.91 -9.42
CA LYS A 366 17.82 -6.78 -10.60
C LYS A 366 18.09 -8.23 -10.25
N GLU A 367 19.11 -8.50 -9.43
CA GLU A 367 19.41 -9.84 -8.93
C GLU A 367 18.38 -10.31 -7.91
N ALA A 368 17.97 -9.43 -6.99
CA ALA A 368 16.95 -9.71 -5.98
C ALA A 368 15.62 -10.14 -6.61
N LEU A 369 15.17 -9.50 -7.70
CA LEU A 369 13.92 -9.86 -8.40
C LEU A 369 13.93 -11.28 -8.99
N LYS A 370 15.11 -11.86 -9.23
CA LYS A 370 15.28 -13.20 -9.80
C LYS A 370 15.37 -14.29 -8.73
N ASN A 371 15.26 -13.95 -7.44
CA ASN A 371 15.52 -14.89 -6.36
C ASN A 371 14.57 -16.12 -6.40
N PRO A 372 15.02 -17.29 -5.91
CA PRO A 372 14.25 -18.53 -5.98
C PRO A 372 12.85 -18.45 -5.36
N LEU A 373 12.70 -17.75 -4.23
CA LEU A 373 11.40 -17.62 -3.56
C LEU A 373 10.40 -16.85 -4.43
N PHE A 374 10.80 -15.77 -5.09
CA PHE A 374 9.92 -15.02 -5.99
C PHE A 374 9.53 -15.84 -7.22
N ARG A 375 10.43 -16.70 -7.71
CA ARG A 375 10.11 -17.64 -8.79
C ARG A 375 9.04 -18.64 -8.38
N GLU A 376 9.15 -19.20 -7.19
CA GLU A 376 8.16 -20.16 -6.69
C GLU A 376 6.77 -19.51 -6.49
N TYR A 377 6.74 -18.23 -6.08
CA TYR A 377 5.52 -17.40 -6.06
C TYR A 377 4.92 -17.24 -7.45
N GLN A 378 5.69 -16.68 -8.39
CA GLN A 378 5.20 -16.36 -9.73
C GLN A 378 4.72 -17.60 -10.49
N LYS A 379 5.36 -18.76 -10.27
CA LYS A 379 4.99 -20.05 -10.86
C LYS A 379 3.61 -20.56 -10.40
N ARG A 380 3.20 -20.24 -9.17
CA ARG A 380 1.98 -20.78 -8.54
C ARG A 380 0.82 -19.80 -8.50
N MET A 381 1.02 -18.55 -8.90
CA MET A 381 -0.05 -17.57 -8.94
C MET A 381 -0.98 -17.75 -10.16
N PRO A 382 -2.31 -17.55 -10.00
CA PRO A 382 -3.00 -17.29 -8.73
C PRO A 382 -3.08 -18.55 -7.86
N PHE A 383 -2.95 -18.40 -6.54
CA PHE A 383 -2.94 -19.53 -5.60
C PHE A 383 -4.31 -20.21 -5.43
N SER A 384 -5.38 -19.51 -5.79
CA SER A 384 -6.75 -20.03 -5.83
C SER A 384 -7.48 -19.51 -7.07
N ARG A 385 -8.45 -20.29 -7.56
CA ARG A 385 -9.38 -19.83 -8.61
C ARG A 385 -10.41 -18.83 -8.08
N ASN A 386 -10.69 -18.88 -6.78
CA ASN A 386 -11.51 -17.89 -6.11
C ASN A 386 -10.62 -16.73 -5.66
N LEU A 387 -10.77 -15.57 -6.29
CA LEU A 387 -9.91 -14.41 -6.05
C LEU A 387 -10.15 -13.74 -4.69
N LEU A 388 -11.18 -14.13 -3.93
CA LEU A 388 -11.32 -13.76 -2.51
C LEU A 388 -10.42 -14.57 -1.57
N ARG A 389 -9.63 -15.50 -2.12
CA ARG A 389 -8.62 -16.29 -1.41
C ARG A 389 -7.20 -16.04 -1.95
N PRO A 390 -6.74 -14.77 -2.03
CA PRO A 390 -5.49 -14.45 -2.70
C PRO A 390 -4.25 -14.77 -1.87
N CYS A 391 -4.34 -14.88 -0.54
CA CYS A 391 -3.17 -14.91 0.33
C CYS A 391 -2.58 -16.32 0.46
N PRO A 392 -1.27 -16.52 0.26
CA PRO A 392 -0.64 -17.82 0.50
C PRO A 392 -0.47 -18.11 2.01
N LEU A 393 -0.61 -17.11 2.90
CA LEU A 393 -0.50 -17.30 4.34
C LEU A 393 -1.84 -17.76 4.94
N ILE A 394 -2.87 -16.90 4.91
CA ILE A 394 -4.13 -17.16 5.62
C ILE A 394 -5.22 -17.83 4.77
N ASP A 395 -5.09 -17.87 3.44
CA ASP A 395 -6.10 -18.48 2.56
C ASP A 395 -5.64 -19.80 1.93
N ASN A 396 -4.34 -19.93 1.69
CA ASN A 396 -3.71 -21.09 1.05
C ASN A 396 -2.39 -21.49 1.75
N PRO A 397 -2.37 -21.73 3.08
CA PRO A 397 -1.16 -21.96 3.87
C PRO A 397 -0.24 -23.06 3.31
N GLU A 398 -0.81 -24.12 2.75
CA GLU A 398 -0.07 -25.21 2.11
C GLU A 398 0.79 -24.72 0.93
N MET A 399 0.29 -23.73 0.18
CA MET A 399 1.02 -23.12 -0.93
C MET A 399 2.26 -22.37 -0.43
N LEU A 400 2.15 -21.65 0.69
CA LEU A 400 3.30 -20.98 1.30
C LEU A 400 4.37 -21.99 1.72
N LYS A 401 3.96 -23.07 2.40
CA LYS A 401 4.86 -24.16 2.80
C LYS A 401 5.63 -24.73 1.61
N GLU A 402 4.93 -25.09 0.53
CA GLU A 402 5.57 -25.61 -0.67
C GLU A 402 6.58 -24.64 -1.29
N MET A 403 6.24 -23.35 -1.36
CA MET A 403 7.12 -22.32 -1.95
C MET A 403 8.37 -22.07 -1.11
N VAL A 404 8.23 -22.01 0.21
CA VAL A 404 9.37 -21.81 1.13
C VAL A 404 10.32 -23.00 1.06
N LEU A 405 9.80 -24.23 1.12
CA LEU A 405 10.61 -25.45 1.04
C LEU A 405 11.29 -25.61 -0.32
N ALA A 406 10.57 -25.37 -1.41
CA ALA A 406 11.13 -25.52 -2.76
C ALA A 406 12.19 -24.47 -3.10
N SER A 407 12.10 -23.27 -2.52
CA SER A 407 13.08 -22.20 -2.73
C SER A 407 14.31 -22.28 -1.83
N GLY A 408 14.24 -23.08 -0.76
CA GLY A 408 15.28 -23.11 0.27
C GLY A 408 15.37 -21.81 1.09
N ALA A 409 14.27 -21.04 1.15
CA ALA A 409 14.23 -19.79 1.91
C ALA A 409 14.38 -20.05 3.42
N ARG A 410 15.20 -19.24 4.08
CA ARG A 410 15.32 -19.24 5.54
C ARG A 410 14.34 -18.26 6.16
N SER A 411 13.96 -18.50 7.41
CA SER A 411 13.22 -17.51 8.19
C SER A 411 14.06 -16.23 8.39
N THR A 412 13.37 -15.10 8.37
CA THR A 412 13.90 -13.76 8.67
C THR A 412 13.14 -13.15 9.86
N HIS A 413 12.33 -13.95 10.55
CA HIS A 413 11.48 -13.50 11.64
C HIS A 413 12.31 -13.01 12.85
N MET A 414 11.91 -11.89 13.45
CA MET A 414 12.71 -11.21 14.48
C MET A 414 12.52 -11.74 15.92
N TYR A 415 11.46 -12.50 16.18
CA TYR A 415 11.05 -12.91 17.53
C TYR A 415 11.42 -14.36 17.83
N GLU A 416 10.73 -15.32 17.21
CA GLU A 416 11.02 -16.75 17.31
C GLU A 416 10.92 -17.41 15.93
N GLU A 417 11.76 -18.42 15.69
CA GLU A 417 11.75 -19.22 14.46
C GLU A 417 10.69 -20.31 14.56
N GLU A 418 9.48 -20.01 14.11
CA GLU A 418 8.51 -21.06 13.80
C GLU A 418 8.72 -21.58 12.38
N SER A 419 8.65 -22.90 12.20
CA SER A 419 8.79 -23.49 10.87
C SER A 419 7.54 -23.21 10.01
N VAL A 420 7.73 -23.13 8.70
CA VAL A 420 6.63 -22.85 7.77
C VAL A 420 5.54 -23.92 7.82
N GLU A 421 5.88 -25.15 8.17
CA GLU A 421 4.95 -26.26 8.36
C GLU A 421 3.99 -26.01 9.53
N VAL A 422 4.51 -25.54 10.67
CA VAL A 422 3.69 -25.27 11.85
C VAL A 422 2.77 -24.09 11.60
N ILE A 423 3.26 -23.02 10.95
CA ILE A 423 2.44 -21.88 10.52
C ILE A 423 1.30 -22.35 9.61
N ALA A 424 1.62 -23.22 8.63
CA ALA A 424 0.63 -23.70 7.68
C ALA A 424 -0.46 -24.56 8.36
N GLU A 425 -0.07 -25.43 9.29
CA GLU A 425 -1.00 -26.25 10.06
C GLU A 425 -1.94 -25.40 10.93
N LYS A 426 -1.40 -24.42 11.67
CA LYS A 426 -2.17 -23.49 12.51
C LYS A 426 -3.24 -22.74 11.74
N LEU A 427 -2.92 -22.28 10.52
CA LEU A 427 -3.82 -21.48 9.69
C LEU A 427 -4.80 -22.31 8.84
N GLY A 428 -4.61 -23.63 8.77
CA GLY A 428 -5.44 -24.52 7.95
C GLY A 428 -6.93 -24.45 8.28
N GLY A 429 -7.27 -24.40 9.57
CA GLY A 429 -8.66 -24.28 10.03
C GLY A 429 -9.32 -22.98 9.55
N TYR A 430 -8.67 -21.84 9.82
CA TYR A 430 -9.15 -20.52 9.36
C TYR A 430 -9.30 -20.45 7.84
N ALA A 431 -8.30 -20.95 7.11
CA ALA A 431 -8.30 -20.97 5.65
C ALA A 431 -9.47 -21.79 5.06
N SER A 432 -9.81 -22.92 5.71
CA SER A 432 -10.93 -23.77 5.30
C SER A 432 -12.29 -23.12 5.56
N GLU A 433 -12.47 -22.50 6.73
CA GLU A 433 -13.72 -21.81 7.07
C GLU A 433 -13.94 -20.60 6.15
N TRP A 434 -12.93 -19.75 5.97
CA TRP A 434 -12.99 -18.66 4.99
C TRP A 434 -13.22 -19.17 3.57
N GLY A 435 -12.62 -20.30 3.20
CA GLY A 435 -12.82 -20.94 1.91
C GLY A 435 -14.29 -21.20 1.58
N SER A 436 -15.03 -21.75 2.56
CA SER A 436 -16.47 -22.01 2.42
C SER A 436 -17.28 -20.72 2.21
N ILE A 437 -16.99 -19.68 2.98
CA ILE A 437 -17.67 -18.37 2.89
C ILE A 437 -17.35 -17.66 1.58
N ALA A 438 -16.08 -17.65 1.18
CA ALA A 438 -15.64 -17.03 -0.06
C ALA A 438 -16.28 -17.69 -1.29
N ASP A 439 -16.47 -19.02 -1.26
CA ASP A 439 -17.14 -19.75 -2.34
C ASP A 439 -18.64 -19.40 -2.41
N GLU A 440 -19.32 -19.23 -1.26
CA GLU A 440 -20.70 -18.72 -1.21
C GLU A 440 -20.82 -17.32 -1.85
N ILE A 441 -19.92 -16.39 -1.50
CA ILE A 441 -19.89 -15.03 -2.08
C ILE A 441 -19.73 -15.10 -3.61
N MET A 442 -18.75 -15.88 -4.09
CA MET A 442 -18.49 -16.03 -5.53
C MET A 442 -19.69 -16.65 -6.28
N MET A 443 -20.40 -17.60 -5.67
CA MET A 443 -21.61 -18.18 -6.28
C MET A 443 -22.72 -17.13 -6.42
N ASN A 444 -22.95 -16.33 -5.39
CA ASN A 444 -24.00 -15.30 -5.40
C ASN A 444 -23.76 -14.22 -6.47
N MET A 445 -22.51 -13.84 -6.73
CA MET A 445 -22.16 -12.87 -7.79
C MET A 445 -22.45 -13.36 -9.21
N LYS A 446 -22.38 -14.67 -9.46
CA LYS A 446 -22.67 -15.24 -10.79
C LYS A 446 -24.17 -15.30 -11.09
N CYS A 447 -25.00 -15.20 -10.06
CA CYS A 447 -26.46 -15.25 -10.17
C CYS A 447 -27.13 -13.86 -10.21
N SER A 448 -26.41 -12.80 -9.84
CA SER A 448 -26.82 -11.39 -9.91
C SER A 448 -26.35 -10.72 -11.20
#